data_AF-A0ABD1IPN1-F1
#
_entry.id   AF-A0ABD1IPN1-F1
#
_cell.length_a   1.000
_cell.length_b   1.000
_cell.length_c   1.000
_cell.angle_alpha   90.00
_cell.angle_beta   90.00
_cell.angle_gamma   90.00
#
_symmetry.space_group_name_H-M   'P 1'
#
loop_
_entity.id
_entity.type
_entity.pdbx_description
1 polymer ?
#
loop_
_entity_poly.entity_id
_entity_poly.type
_entity_poly.pdbx_seq_one_letter_code
_entity_poly.pdbx_strand_id
1 'polypeptide(L)'
;MGNDAELEFLIDTGAELTIIPAAFAKRHDIPLSDKMRTAYSAGGDKLKLQQTETIDFNLGPTEVTCRIWVSNHICEPILGMDVLLTLNASLDFNDGEVTWNLRRIQASDLEGHPIWAKGKNDCGLLDMEPVKLTGKPPPSTKQYPINRAAIEGLRPIIEELEKRGVIQKTKSVSNSPVWPVKKPNGTWRLTVDYRVVYKQVLQTGFYSED
;
A
#
# COMPACT_ATOMS: atom_id res chain seq x y z
N MET A 1 3.43 4.56 39.28
CA MET A 1 4.32 4.09 38.20
C MET A 1 3.44 3.25 37.30
N GLY A 2 2.95 3.84 36.21
CA GLY A 2 2.20 3.07 35.21
C GLY A 2 3.17 2.13 34.53
N ASN A 3 2.79 0.88 34.34
CA ASN A 3 3.57 -0.02 33.50
C ASN A 3 3.36 0.42 32.05
N ASP A 4 4.34 1.13 31.49
CA ASP A 4 4.36 1.40 30.05
C ASP A 4 4.44 0.04 29.34
N ALA A 5 3.40 -0.29 28.59
CA ALA A 5 3.27 -1.56 27.88
C ALA A 5 3.84 -1.41 26.47
N GLU A 6 4.92 -2.11 26.17
CA GLU A 6 5.49 -2.12 24.82
C GLU A 6 4.85 -3.22 23.97
N LEU A 7 4.58 -2.88 22.70
CA LEU A 7 4.02 -3.79 21.72
C LEU A 7 4.63 -3.53 20.36
N GLU A 8 5.14 -4.58 19.73
CA GLU A 8 5.65 -4.53 18.36
C GLU A 8 4.51 -4.72 17.37
N PHE A 9 4.43 -3.85 16.37
CA PHE A 9 3.42 -3.91 15.32
C PHE A 9 4.02 -4.33 13.98
N LEU A 10 3.30 -5.17 13.26
CA LEU A 10 3.47 -5.30 11.82
C LEU A 10 2.84 -4.09 11.13
N ILE A 11 3.64 -3.33 10.38
CA ILE A 11 3.11 -2.26 9.52
C ILE A 11 2.44 -2.92 8.31
N ASP A 12 1.14 -2.68 8.14
CA ASP A 12 0.36 -3.27 7.05
C ASP A 12 -0.48 -2.21 6.34
N THR A 13 0.01 -1.72 5.20
CA THR A 13 -0.73 -0.79 4.34
C THR A 13 -1.92 -1.43 3.63
N GLY A 14 -2.03 -2.77 3.66
CA GLY A 14 -3.20 -3.51 3.19
C GLY A 14 -4.31 -3.63 4.23
N ALA A 15 -4.04 -3.28 5.50
CA ALA A 15 -5.03 -3.30 6.57
C ALA A 15 -5.70 -1.93 6.73
N GLU A 16 -7.04 -1.89 6.68
CA GLU A 16 -7.80 -0.67 6.99
C GLU A 16 -7.66 -0.25 8.46
N LEU A 17 -7.56 -1.23 9.37
CA LEU A 17 -7.68 -1.03 10.80
C LEU A 17 -6.43 -1.48 11.54
N THR A 18 -6.06 -0.74 12.57
CA THR A 18 -5.07 -1.12 13.56
C THR A 18 -5.71 -2.06 14.57
N ILE A 19 -5.14 -3.25 14.71
CA ILE A 19 -5.71 -4.34 15.52
C ILE A 19 -4.66 -4.91 16.45
N ILE A 20 -5.00 -5.06 17.73
CA ILE A 20 -4.17 -5.73 18.73
C ILE A 20 -4.82 -7.04 19.23
N PRO A 21 -4.02 -8.01 19.71
CA PRO A 21 -4.56 -9.23 20.30
C PRO A 21 -5.37 -8.95 21.57
N ALA A 22 -6.52 -9.60 21.72
CA ALA A 22 -7.36 -9.49 22.91
C ALA A 22 -6.65 -9.92 24.20
N ALA A 23 -5.72 -10.87 24.11
CA ALA A 23 -4.90 -11.28 25.23
C ALA A 23 -3.99 -10.16 25.74
N PHE A 24 -3.47 -9.31 24.84
CA PHE A 24 -2.68 -8.14 25.20
C PHE A 24 -3.56 -7.07 25.85
N ALA A 25 -4.68 -6.72 25.21
CA ALA A 25 -5.63 -5.75 25.75
C ALA A 25 -6.10 -6.13 27.16
N LYS A 26 -6.42 -7.40 27.39
CA LYS A 26 -6.82 -7.90 28.71
C LYS A 26 -5.68 -7.89 29.73
N ARG A 27 -4.44 -8.19 29.32
CA ARG A 27 -3.28 -8.22 30.22
C ARG A 27 -2.91 -6.82 30.74
N HIS A 28 -3.14 -5.80 29.91
CA HIS A 28 -2.79 -4.42 30.19
C HIS A 28 -4.01 -3.54 30.54
N ASP A 29 -5.15 -4.16 30.84
CA ASP A 29 -6.40 -3.49 31.23
C ASP A 29 -6.80 -2.36 30.27
N ILE A 30 -6.60 -2.57 28.96
CA ILE A 30 -6.95 -1.58 27.93
C ILE A 30 -8.48 -1.43 27.91
N PRO A 31 -9.01 -0.21 28.11
CA PRO A 31 -10.45 0.03 28.16
C PRO A 31 -11.10 -0.24 26.80
N LEU A 32 -12.20 -0.97 26.81
CA LEU A 32 -12.99 -1.32 25.62
C LEU A 32 -14.30 -0.55 25.61
N SER A 33 -14.69 -0.11 24.42
CA SER A 33 -16.02 0.43 24.16
C SER A 33 -17.00 -0.69 23.80
N ASP A 34 -18.29 -0.34 23.72
CA ASP A 34 -19.35 -1.25 23.26
C ASP A 34 -19.38 -1.42 21.73
N LYS A 35 -18.51 -0.73 20.98
CA LYS A 35 -18.55 -0.75 19.53
C LYS A 35 -17.91 -2.02 18.97
N MET A 36 -18.72 -2.76 18.21
CA MET A 36 -18.31 -3.98 17.53
C MET A 36 -18.24 -3.78 16.02
N ARG A 37 -17.29 -4.45 15.36
CA ARG A 37 -17.19 -4.50 13.88
C ARG A 37 -16.81 -5.91 13.43
N THR A 38 -17.23 -6.27 12.23
CA THR A 38 -16.70 -7.46 11.54
C THR A 38 -15.77 -6.98 10.43
N ALA A 39 -14.52 -7.47 10.45
CA ALA A 39 -13.56 -7.30 9.38
C ALA A 39 -13.34 -8.65 8.67
N TYR A 40 -12.66 -8.59 7.53
CA TYR A 40 -12.35 -9.77 6.72
C TYR A 40 -10.84 -9.84 6.49
N SER A 41 -10.26 -11.03 6.69
CA SER A 41 -8.86 -11.28 6.35
C SER A 41 -8.69 -11.34 4.83
N ALA A 42 -7.44 -11.30 4.35
CA ALA A 42 -7.13 -11.53 2.94
C ALA A 42 -7.60 -12.92 2.44
N GLY A 43 -7.73 -13.91 3.34
CA GLY A 43 -8.28 -15.23 3.04
C GLY A 43 -9.81 -15.29 3.00
N GLY A 44 -10.50 -14.20 3.34
CA GLY A 44 -11.97 -14.11 3.42
C GLY A 44 -12.55 -14.53 4.78
N ASP A 45 -11.70 -14.83 5.77
CA ASP A 45 -12.15 -15.21 7.10
C ASP A 45 -12.74 -14.01 7.85
N LYS A 46 -13.79 -14.27 8.64
CA LYS A 46 -14.44 -13.24 9.44
C LYS A 46 -13.69 -13.01 10.75
N LEU A 47 -13.32 -11.77 10.99
CA LEU A 47 -12.69 -11.29 12.21
C LEU A 47 -13.70 -10.48 13.01
N LYS A 48 -14.04 -10.94 14.23
CA LYS A 48 -14.81 -10.12 15.18
C LYS A 48 -13.88 -9.15 15.89
N LEU A 49 -14.22 -7.88 15.85
CA LEU A 49 -13.46 -6.79 16.43
C LEU A 49 -14.30 -6.03 17.47
N GLN A 50 -13.66 -5.65 18.57
CA GLN A 50 -14.19 -4.71 19.55
C GLN A 50 -13.30 -3.47 19.61
N GLN A 51 -13.87 -2.27 19.58
CA GLN A 51 -13.09 -1.04 19.60
C GLN A 51 -12.67 -0.71 21.04
N THR A 52 -11.44 -0.21 21.21
CA THR A 52 -11.00 0.38 22.47
C THR A 52 -11.72 1.71 22.74
N GLU A 53 -11.70 2.15 23.99
CA GLU A 53 -11.81 3.59 24.25
C GLU A 53 -10.60 4.33 23.66
N THR A 54 -10.60 5.66 23.75
CA THR A 54 -9.45 6.45 23.33
C THR A 54 -8.22 6.04 24.14
N ILE A 55 -7.15 5.67 23.45
CA ILE A 55 -5.86 5.33 24.04
C ILE A 55 -4.79 6.27 23.51
N ASP A 56 -3.85 6.58 24.38
CA ASP A 56 -2.62 7.30 24.05
C ASP A 56 -1.49 6.28 24.00
N PHE A 57 -0.74 6.26 22.91
CA PHE A 57 0.48 5.46 22.82
C PHE A 57 1.54 6.14 21.98
N ASN A 58 2.79 5.81 22.28
CA ASN A 58 3.94 6.31 21.55
C ASN A 58 4.30 5.34 20.43
N LEU A 59 4.42 5.85 19.20
CA LEU A 59 5.04 5.16 18.08
C LEU A 59 6.38 5.85 17.80
N GLY A 60 7.44 5.27 18.38
CA GLY A 60 8.75 5.91 18.39
C GLY A 60 8.69 7.27 19.12
N PRO A 61 9.11 8.39 18.50
CA PRO A 61 9.10 9.70 19.13
C PRO A 61 7.74 10.41 19.10
N THR A 62 6.72 9.82 18.46
CA THR A 62 5.43 10.47 18.23
C THR A 62 4.36 9.88 19.12
N GLU A 63 3.68 10.74 19.88
CA GLU A 63 2.50 10.38 20.66
C GLU A 63 1.25 10.40 19.77
N VAL A 64 0.43 9.35 19.87
CA VAL A 64 -0.82 9.20 19.12
C VAL A 64 -1.96 8.92 20.07
N THR A 65 -2.99 9.74 19.97
CA THR A 65 -4.29 9.54 20.63
C THR A 65 -5.28 8.99 19.62
N CYS A 66 -5.66 7.72 19.73
CA CYS A 66 -6.65 7.13 18.82
C CYS A 66 -7.47 6.00 19.45
N ARG A 67 -8.42 5.47 18.69
CA ARG A 67 -9.17 4.26 19.06
C ARG A 67 -8.80 3.15 18.09
N ILE A 68 -8.32 2.03 18.62
CA ILE A 68 -7.92 0.87 17.83
C ILE A 68 -8.87 -0.30 18.05
N TRP A 69 -8.62 -1.43 17.40
CA TRP A 69 -9.48 -2.60 17.45
C TRP A 69 -8.80 -3.77 18.14
N VAL A 70 -9.62 -4.62 18.76
CA VAL A 70 -9.17 -5.77 19.52
C VAL A 70 -9.82 -7.03 18.96
N SER A 71 -9.03 -8.09 18.77
CA SER A 71 -9.53 -9.37 18.27
C SER A 71 -8.91 -10.58 18.97
N ASN A 72 -9.71 -11.64 19.14
CA ASN A 72 -9.23 -12.96 19.57
C ASN A 72 -8.64 -13.79 18.42
N HIS A 73 -8.76 -13.30 17.18
CA HIS A 73 -8.40 -14.06 15.98
C HIS A 73 -7.02 -13.68 15.42
N ILE A 74 -6.29 -12.77 16.07
CA ILE A 74 -4.95 -12.37 15.69
C ILE A 74 -3.96 -12.64 16.82
N CYS A 75 -2.75 -13.03 16.46
CA CYS A 75 -1.64 -13.25 17.39
C CYS A 75 -0.60 -12.12 17.32
N GLU A 76 -0.44 -11.53 16.14
CA GLU A 76 0.48 -10.43 15.88
C GLU A 76 -0.32 -9.11 15.77
N PRO A 77 0.11 -8.04 16.45
CA PRO A 77 -0.46 -6.71 16.31
C PRO A 77 -0.23 -6.15 14.90
N ILE A 78 -1.25 -5.50 14.34
CA ILE A 78 -1.22 -4.91 13.00
C ILE A 78 -1.45 -3.41 13.13
N LEU A 79 -0.55 -2.61 12.54
CA LEU A 79 -0.68 -1.17 12.40
C LEU A 79 -1.23 -0.87 10.99
N GLY A 80 -2.50 -0.50 10.94
CA GLY A 80 -3.24 -0.27 9.71
C GLY A 80 -3.32 1.19 9.30
N MET A 81 -4.00 1.43 8.18
CA MET A 81 -4.10 2.75 7.56
C MET A 81 -4.79 3.80 8.44
N ASP A 82 -5.72 3.41 9.32
CA ASP A 82 -6.38 4.31 10.28
C ASP A 82 -5.39 5.09 11.18
N VAL A 83 -4.32 4.43 11.63
CA VAL A 83 -3.27 5.06 12.43
C VAL A 83 -2.13 5.58 11.56
N LEU A 84 -1.72 4.85 10.51
CA LEU A 84 -0.63 5.28 9.62
C LEU A 84 -0.93 6.63 8.94
N LEU A 85 -2.18 6.88 8.55
CA LEU A 85 -2.59 8.17 7.98
C LEU A 85 -2.56 9.30 9.02
N THR A 86 -2.90 9.00 10.28
CA THR A 86 -2.85 9.97 11.38
C THR A 86 -1.41 10.43 11.63
N LEU A 87 -0.46 9.52 11.48
CA LEU A 87 0.96 9.76 11.66
C LEU A 87 1.65 10.39 10.45
N ASN A 88 0.98 10.47 9.30
CA ASN A 88 1.61 10.86 8.03
C ASN A 88 2.80 9.95 7.66
N ALA A 89 2.62 8.63 7.82
CA ALA A 89 3.64 7.61 7.58
C ALA A 89 4.08 7.55 6.11
N SER A 90 5.39 7.51 5.89
CA SER A 90 6.03 7.12 4.63
C SER A 90 6.99 5.96 4.89
N LEU A 91 7.10 5.04 3.93
CA LEU A 91 8.00 3.90 4.01
C LEU A 91 9.16 4.12 3.05
N ASP A 92 10.36 4.38 3.59
CA ASP A 92 11.59 4.47 2.79
C ASP A 92 12.37 3.15 2.85
N PHE A 93 12.27 2.38 1.76
CA PHE A 93 12.89 1.06 1.67
C PHE A 93 14.39 1.09 1.34
N ASN A 94 14.99 2.28 1.17
CA ASN A 94 16.40 2.39 0.79
C ASN A 94 17.33 2.21 1.99
N ASP A 95 16.95 2.78 3.13
CA ASP A 95 17.73 2.72 4.37
C ASP A 95 17.10 1.80 5.42
N GLY A 96 15.96 1.18 5.10
CA GLY A 96 15.20 0.36 6.05
C GLY A 96 14.51 1.18 7.14
N GLU A 97 14.30 2.47 6.89
CA GLU A 97 13.72 3.43 7.83
C GLU A 97 12.27 3.79 7.45
N VAL A 98 11.43 3.92 8.47
CA VAL A 98 10.09 4.51 8.32
C VAL A 98 10.24 6.00 8.55
N THR A 99 9.96 6.82 7.53
CA THR A 99 10.03 8.28 7.62
C THR A 99 8.63 8.86 7.68
N TRP A 100 8.43 9.90 8.48
CA TRP A 100 7.15 10.61 8.51
C TRP A 100 7.30 11.81 7.58
N ASN A 101 6.65 11.77 6.41
CA ASN A 101 6.33 12.86 5.46
C ASN A 101 6.46 12.46 3.99
N LEU A 102 5.30 12.38 3.33
CA LEU A 102 5.06 12.71 1.92
C LEU A 102 3.66 13.35 1.82
N ARG A 103 3.35 14.08 0.73
CA ARG A 103 2.10 14.86 0.59
C ARG A 103 0.85 14.05 0.98
N ARG A 104 0.02 14.69 1.81
CA ARG A 104 -1.19 14.17 2.45
C ARG A 104 -2.26 13.80 1.43
N ILE A 105 -2.57 12.51 1.27
CA ILE A 105 -3.90 12.08 0.78
C ILE A 105 -4.89 12.43 1.89
N GLN A 106 -5.82 13.33 1.64
CA GLN A 106 -6.85 13.71 2.59
C GLN A 106 -8.07 12.78 2.45
N ALA A 107 -8.84 12.66 3.53
CA ALA A 107 -10.09 11.86 3.50
C ALA A 107 -11.07 12.37 2.42
N SER A 108 -11.04 13.67 2.11
CA SER A 108 -11.77 14.28 0.99
C SER A 108 -11.34 13.72 -0.37
N ASP A 109 -10.07 13.36 -0.55
CA ASP A 109 -9.55 12.83 -1.82
C ASP A 109 -10.08 11.41 -2.11
N LEU A 110 -10.60 10.74 -1.08
CA LEU A 110 -11.20 9.41 -1.15
C LEU A 110 -12.73 9.44 -1.04
N GLU A 111 -13.33 10.62 -0.85
CA GLU A 111 -14.78 10.76 -0.71
C GLU A 111 -15.48 10.39 -2.03
N GLY A 112 -16.32 9.34 -1.99
CA GLY A 112 -16.97 8.80 -3.19
C GLY A 112 -16.08 7.90 -4.07
N HIS A 113 -14.80 7.73 -3.74
CA HIS A 113 -13.94 6.79 -4.44
C HIS A 113 -14.26 5.35 -4.03
N PRO A 114 -14.45 4.40 -4.96
CA PRO A 114 -14.65 3.00 -4.61
C PRO A 114 -13.42 2.47 -3.86
N ILE A 115 -13.62 2.04 -2.61
CA ILE A 115 -12.57 1.46 -1.76
C ILE A 115 -12.21 0.02 -2.15
N TRP A 116 -13.12 -0.67 -2.87
CA TRP A 116 -12.92 -2.04 -3.31
C TRP A 116 -12.65 -2.10 -4.80
N ALA A 117 -11.58 -2.78 -5.19
CA ALA A 117 -11.30 -3.11 -6.58
C ALA A 117 -12.43 -3.97 -7.16
N LYS A 118 -12.97 -3.57 -8.32
CA LYS A 118 -14.04 -4.27 -9.04
C LYS A 118 -13.52 -5.44 -9.89
N GLY A 119 -12.21 -5.57 -10.01
CA GLY A 119 -11.58 -6.64 -10.79
C GLY A 119 -10.07 -6.57 -10.79
N LYS A 120 -9.45 -7.57 -11.45
CA LYS A 120 -7.98 -7.76 -11.47
C LYS A 120 -7.19 -6.55 -12.01
N ASN A 121 -7.77 -5.81 -12.94
CA ASN A 121 -7.14 -4.67 -13.61
C ASN A 121 -7.80 -3.34 -13.20
N ASP A 122 -8.48 -3.33 -12.06
CA ASP A 122 -8.98 -2.09 -11.46
C ASP A 122 -7.84 -1.41 -10.70
N CYS A 123 -7.58 -0.14 -11.02
CA CYS A 123 -6.43 0.60 -10.51
C CYS A 123 -6.85 1.81 -9.65
N GLY A 124 -8.16 2.09 -9.55
CA GLY A 124 -8.64 3.37 -9.00
C GLY A 124 -8.21 4.56 -9.87
N LEU A 125 -8.73 5.74 -9.53
CA LEU A 125 -8.30 7.01 -10.09
C LEU A 125 -8.57 8.12 -9.08
N LEU A 126 -7.51 8.73 -8.55
CA LEU A 126 -7.62 9.90 -7.69
C LEU A 126 -7.67 11.17 -8.54
N ASP A 127 -8.59 12.07 -8.22
CA ASP A 127 -8.68 13.39 -8.84
C ASP A 127 -7.66 14.33 -8.18
N MET A 128 -6.40 14.19 -8.59
CA MET A 128 -5.29 14.94 -8.03
C MET A 128 -4.28 15.36 -9.10
N GLU A 129 -3.53 16.41 -8.80
CA GLU A 129 -2.39 16.82 -9.62
C GLU A 129 -1.38 15.67 -9.76
N PRO A 130 -1.00 15.27 -10.99
CA PRO A 130 -0.05 14.19 -11.20
C PRO A 130 1.31 14.49 -10.59
N VAL A 131 1.93 13.47 -9.97
CA VAL A 131 3.32 13.57 -9.52
C VAL A 131 4.22 13.72 -10.75
N LYS A 132 4.96 14.83 -10.80
CA LYS A 132 5.92 15.11 -11.87
C LYS A 132 7.31 14.73 -11.39
N LEU A 133 7.93 13.78 -12.07
CA LEU A 133 9.33 13.45 -11.87
C LEU A 133 10.19 14.44 -12.69
N THR A 134 11.02 15.23 -12.01
CA THR A 134 11.97 16.16 -12.63
C THR A 134 13.37 15.56 -12.65
N GLY A 135 14.20 15.88 -13.66
CA GLY A 135 15.56 15.37 -13.76
C GLY A 135 15.90 14.76 -15.12
N LYS A 136 16.95 13.93 -15.17
CA LYS A 136 17.38 13.29 -16.42
C LYS A 136 16.39 12.18 -16.83
N PRO A 137 16.00 12.10 -18.12
CA PRO A 137 15.15 11.02 -18.59
C PRO A 137 15.72 9.64 -18.23
N PRO A 138 14.88 8.67 -17.86
CA PRO A 138 15.33 7.30 -17.66
C PRO A 138 15.97 6.74 -18.94
N PRO A 139 16.88 5.78 -18.83
CA PRO A 139 17.59 5.25 -19.98
C PRO A 139 16.66 4.42 -20.86
N SER A 140 16.98 4.32 -22.15
CA SER A 140 16.27 3.46 -23.08
C SER A 140 16.89 2.07 -23.09
N THR A 141 16.15 1.10 -22.57
CA THR A 141 16.57 -0.31 -22.54
C THR A 141 15.81 -1.08 -23.61
N LYS A 142 16.53 -1.88 -24.41
CA LYS A 142 15.94 -2.65 -25.51
C LYS A 142 14.96 -3.71 -24.99
N GLN A 143 13.83 -3.86 -25.68
CA GLN A 143 12.86 -4.93 -25.41
C GLN A 143 13.50 -6.31 -25.60
N TYR A 144 13.36 -7.18 -24.60
CA TYR A 144 13.73 -8.59 -24.71
C TYR A 144 12.86 -9.31 -25.74
N PRO A 145 13.35 -10.38 -26.40
CA PRO A 145 12.53 -11.21 -27.25
C PRO A 145 11.32 -11.75 -26.47
N ILE A 146 10.11 -11.52 -26.99
CA ILE A 146 8.87 -12.05 -26.42
C ILE A 146 8.34 -13.14 -27.35
N ASN A 147 8.00 -14.30 -26.77
CA ASN A 147 7.41 -15.40 -27.54
C ASN A 147 5.94 -15.10 -27.92
N ARG A 148 5.46 -15.79 -28.96
CA ARG A 148 4.11 -15.56 -29.51
C ARG A 148 2.98 -15.78 -28.49
N ALA A 149 3.09 -16.82 -27.67
CA ALA A 149 2.07 -17.14 -26.67
C ALA A 149 1.94 -16.05 -25.59
N ALA A 150 3.06 -15.42 -25.21
CA ALA A 150 3.08 -14.28 -24.31
C ALA A 150 2.46 -13.04 -24.97
N ILE A 151 2.76 -12.76 -26.24
CA ILE A 151 2.13 -11.64 -26.96
C ILE A 151 0.62 -11.81 -27.02
N GLU A 152 0.14 -13.00 -27.39
CA GLU A 152 -1.30 -13.31 -27.45
C GLU A 152 -1.95 -13.22 -26.06
N GLY A 153 -1.28 -13.69 -25.01
CA GLY A 153 -1.76 -13.64 -23.64
C GLY A 153 -1.76 -12.24 -23.00
N LEU A 154 -0.85 -11.36 -23.40
CA LEU A 154 -0.77 -9.99 -22.90
C LEU A 154 -1.69 -9.02 -23.64
N ARG A 155 -2.05 -9.31 -24.89
CA ARG A 155 -2.92 -8.45 -25.71
C ARG A 155 -4.21 -7.99 -25.01
N PRO A 156 -5.05 -8.88 -24.43
CA PRO A 156 -6.27 -8.44 -23.75
C PRO A 156 -5.98 -7.58 -22.50
N ILE A 157 -4.83 -7.78 -21.85
CA ILE A 157 -4.43 -7.00 -20.68
C ILE A 157 -4.07 -5.57 -21.12
N ILE A 158 -3.26 -5.43 -22.17
CA ILE A 158 -2.87 -4.13 -22.72
C ILE A 158 -4.10 -3.37 -23.24
N GLU A 159 -4.99 -4.05 -23.98
CA GLU A 159 -6.24 -3.45 -24.48
C GLU A 159 -7.15 -2.96 -23.34
N GLU A 160 -7.28 -3.72 -22.24
CA GLU A 160 -8.06 -3.27 -21.08
C GLU A 160 -7.41 -2.07 -20.38
N LEU A 161 -6.09 -2.09 -20.19
CA LEU A 161 -5.35 -0.98 -19.56
C LEU A 161 -5.41 0.30 -20.41
N GLU A 162 -5.32 0.18 -21.74
CA GLU A 162 -5.52 1.31 -22.68
C GLU A 162 -6.96 1.83 -22.60
N LYS A 163 -7.96 0.94 -22.61
CA LYS A 163 -9.39 1.33 -22.51
C LYS A 163 -9.70 2.07 -21.20
N ARG A 164 -9.03 1.69 -20.11
CA ARG A 164 -9.16 2.34 -18.79
C ARG A 164 -8.34 3.63 -18.66
N GLY A 165 -7.50 3.96 -19.63
CA GLY A 165 -6.61 5.13 -19.58
C GLY A 165 -5.41 4.97 -18.65
N VAL A 166 -5.13 3.75 -18.17
CA VAL A 166 -3.97 3.47 -17.29
C VAL A 166 -2.67 3.55 -18.08
N ILE A 167 -2.70 3.14 -19.35
CA ILE A 167 -1.58 3.26 -20.29
C ILE A 167 -2.05 3.91 -21.59
N GLN A 168 -1.12 4.51 -22.32
CA GLN A 168 -1.38 5.09 -23.63
C GLN A 168 -0.22 4.84 -24.59
N LYS A 169 -0.52 4.78 -25.89
CA LYS A 169 0.52 4.71 -26.93
C LYS A 169 1.34 5.99 -26.94
N THR A 170 2.66 5.86 -26.94
CA THR A 170 3.57 7.00 -26.93
C THR A 170 4.84 6.71 -27.74
N LYS A 171 5.51 7.78 -28.17
CA LYS A 171 6.88 7.74 -28.71
C LYS A 171 7.82 8.36 -27.66
N SER A 172 8.29 7.52 -26.75
CA SER A 172 9.17 7.95 -25.65
C SER A 172 10.64 7.84 -26.02
N VAL A 173 11.46 8.74 -25.49
CA VAL A 173 12.94 8.65 -25.53
C VAL A 173 13.49 7.60 -24.57
N SER A 174 12.66 7.15 -23.62
CA SER A 174 12.96 6.15 -22.60
C SER A 174 12.15 4.88 -22.82
N ASN A 175 12.70 3.73 -22.43
CA ASN A 175 11.99 2.46 -22.52
C ASN A 175 12.45 1.51 -21.41
N SER A 176 11.50 0.91 -20.70
CA SER A 176 11.73 -0.21 -19.78
C SER A 176 11.12 -1.46 -20.42
N PRO A 177 11.87 -2.57 -20.54
CA PRO A 177 11.40 -3.72 -21.29
C PRO A 177 10.29 -4.44 -20.52
N VAL A 178 9.29 -4.91 -21.25
CA VAL A 178 8.25 -5.78 -20.74
C VAL A 178 8.83 -7.17 -20.49
N TRP A 179 8.47 -7.76 -19.35
CA TRP A 179 8.81 -9.11 -18.94
C TRP A 179 7.52 -9.91 -18.69
N PRO A 180 6.99 -10.65 -19.67
CA PRO A 180 5.75 -11.40 -19.48
C PRO A 180 5.97 -12.56 -18.52
N VAL A 181 5.14 -12.67 -17.48
CA VAL A 181 5.21 -13.78 -16.51
C VAL A 181 4.00 -14.69 -16.67
N LYS A 182 4.24 -15.99 -16.91
CA LYS A 182 3.18 -17.00 -16.93
C LYS A 182 2.86 -17.43 -15.51
N LYS A 183 1.58 -17.38 -15.13
CA LYS A 183 1.09 -17.85 -13.85
C LYS A 183 0.92 -19.39 -13.84
N PRO A 184 0.89 -20.03 -12.66
CA PRO A 184 0.58 -21.46 -12.54
C PRO A 184 -0.75 -21.86 -13.18
N ASN A 185 -1.76 -20.99 -13.12
CA ASN A 185 -3.07 -21.22 -13.73
C ASN A 185 -3.10 -21.00 -15.27
N GLY A 186 -1.94 -20.84 -15.91
CA GLY A 186 -1.81 -20.67 -17.35
C GLY A 186 -2.02 -19.25 -17.89
N THR A 187 -2.56 -18.32 -17.08
CA THR A 187 -2.75 -16.92 -17.49
C THR A 187 -1.44 -16.12 -17.47
N TRP A 188 -1.40 -14.98 -18.17
CA TRP A 188 -0.23 -14.09 -18.22
C TRP A 188 -0.37 -12.88 -17.30
N ARG A 189 0.79 -12.34 -16.88
CA ARG A 189 0.94 -11.05 -16.22
C ARG A 189 1.84 -10.16 -17.06
N LEU A 190 1.38 -8.94 -17.31
CA LEU A 190 2.22 -7.86 -17.81
C LEU A 190 3.09 -7.39 -16.65
N THR A 191 4.41 -7.53 -16.76
CA THR A 191 5.35 -6.90 -15.82
C THR A 191 6.36 -6.08 -16.60
N VAL A 192 6.85 -4.99 -16.01
CA VAL A 192 7.82 -4.09 -16.62
C VAL A 192 9.08 -4.13 -15.77
N ASP A 193 10.23 -4.31 -16.41
CA ASP A 193 11.51 -4.37 -15.73
C ASP A 193 12.08 -2.96 -15.53
N TYR A 194 11.74 -2.36 -14.38
CA TYR A 194 12.21 -1.02 -14.01
C TYR A 194 13.58 -1.01 -13.32
N ARG A 195 14.30 -2.14 -13.20
CA ARG A 195 15.54 -2.21 -12.40
C ARG A 195 16.60 -1.18 -12.83
N VAL A 196 16.70 -0.90 -14.13
CA VAL A 196 17.63 0.11 -14.64
C VAL A 196 17.18 1.52 -14.25
N VAL A 197 15.88 1.79 -14.32
CA VAL A 197 15.29 3.06 -13.88
C VAL A 197 15.53 3.27 -12.39
N TYR A 198 15.24 2.27 -11.55
CA TYR A 198 15.47 2.34 -10.10
C TYR A 198 16.92 2.64 -9.74
N LYS A 199 17.91 1.98 -10.38
CA LYS A 199 19.32 2.27 -10.13
C LYS A 199 19.68 3.73 -10.39
N GLN A 200 19.12 4.33 -11.42
CA GLN A 200 19.35 5.74 -11.72
C GLN A 200 18.64 6.63 -10.71
N VAL A 201 17.40 6.31 -10.34
CA VAL A 201 16.64 7.07 -9.33
C VAL A 201 17.37 7.17 -8.00
N LEU A 202 17.92 6.04 -7.53
CA LEU A 202 18.70 5.97 -6.29
C LEU A 202 20.04 6.69 -6.36
N GLN A 203 20.63 6.82 -7.56
CA GLN A 203 21.93 7.47 -7.75
C GLN A 203 21.82 8.97 -8.00
N THR A 204 20.70 9.44 -8.58
CA THR A 204 20.57 10.83 -9.04
C THR A 204 19.64 11.68 -8.18
N GLY A 205 18.88 11.08 -7.24
CA GLY A 205 17.93 11.78 -6.39
C GLY A 205 16.82 12.45 -7.22
N PHE A 206 15.70 11.76 -7.42
CA PHE A 206 14.49 12.43 -7.91
C PHE A 206 13.77 13.01 -6.71
N TYR A 207 13.76 14.34 -6.61
CA TYR A 207 12.92 15.06 -5.65
C TYR A 207 11.58 15.35 -6.34
N SER A 208 10.46 15.10 -5.67
CA SER A 208 9.22 15.77 -6.04
C SER A 208 9.40 17.26 -5.76
N GLU A 209 9.08 18.13 -6.71
CA GLU A 209 8.83 19.52 -6.35
C GLU A 209 7.52 19.54 -5.54
N ASP A 210 7.56 20.13 -4.35
CA ASP A 210 6.42 20.33 -3.44
C ASP A 210 5.27 21.10 -4.11
#